data_AF-A0A953M504-F1
#
_entry.id   AF-A0A953M504-F1
#
_cell.length_a   1.000
_cell.length_b   1.000
_cell.length_c   1.000
_cell.angle_alpha   90.00
_cell.angle_beta   90.00
_cell.angle_gamma   90.00
#
_symmetry.space_group_name_H-M   'P 1'
#
loop_
_entity.id
_entity.type
_entity.pdbx_description
1 polymer ?
#
loop_
_entity_poly.entity_id
_entity_poly.type
_entity_poly.pdbx_seq_one_letter_code
_entity_poly.pdbx_strand_id
1 'polypeptide(L)'
;NLFNAPEGSDQPTAIPISKVTGEYIDVESGPNWDDDLSGSPVYAENDPNLAGLSEEQRNQLFAVEQLVFFYFPRICNHCLNPACVASCPSGALYKRGEDGIVLIDQKRCRAWRSCVAACPYKKTYFNWHSGKSEKCILCFPRVETGQAPACFHSCVGRIRYLGVLLYDADRIEDVAKLPDDELVEGHRSLVLDPHDPRVIDAAKKSGIHDSVITSAQKSPVYKYVVDWGIALPPHIEYRTLPMLFYVPPMSPVIGEKTNGTVNHVSEDLFHDIESSRVPLKFLGNLLGAGNESQVLYALRKQKAVRWYRRALTVGDVDMATAQRMLREADCDVEQAEEIEQRGLARTGRA
;
A
#
# COMPACT_ATOMS: atom_id res chain seq x y z
N ASN A 1 4.51 39.87 13.01
CA ASN A 1 4.02 40.80 11.97
C ASN A 1 2.54 41.12 12.15
N LEU A 2 1.62 40.16 12.00
CA LEU A 2 0.16 40.43 11.97
C LEU A 2 -0.44 41.17 13.18
N PHE A 3 0.03 40.90 14.41
CA PHE A 3 -0.55 41.50 15.63
C PHE A 3 0.15 42.78 16.10
N ASN A 4 1.42 42.97 15.71
CA ASN A 4 2.29 44.01 16.25
C ASN A 4 2.91 44.87 15.14
N ALA A 5 2.33 44.86 13.93
CA ALA A 5 2.81 45.70 12.84
C ALA A 5 2.60 47.17 13.23
N PRO A 6 3.60 48.03 13.01
CA PRO A 6 3.42 49.47 13.19
C PRO A 6 2.42 50.01 12.17
N GLU A 7 1.85 51.19 12.45
CA GLU A 7 1.03 51.91 11.49
C GLU A 7 1.84 52.19 10.21
N GLY A 8 1.24 51.92 9.05
CA GLY A 8 1.90 52.02 7.76
C GLY A 8 0.92 51.90 6.61
N SER A 9 1.41 52.12 5.39
CA SER A 9 0.61 52.04 4.16
C SER A 9 0.36 50.62 3.66
N ASP A 10 1.19 49.67 4.09
CA ASP A 10 1.16 48.29 3.59
C ASP A 10 0.45 47.36 4.57
N GLN A 11 -0.37 46.46 4.04
CA GLN A 11 -1.03 45.44 4.84
C GLN A 11 0.00 44.40 5.33
N PRO A 12 0.09 44.12 6.65
CA PRO A 12 1.04 43.15 7.15
C PRO A 12 0.67 41.73 6.71
N THR A 13 1.68 40.95 6.33
CA THR A 13 1.55 39.53 5.96
C THR A 13 2.39 38.63 6.88
N ALA A 14 2.06 37.34 6.91
CA ALA A 14 2.88 36.33 7.57
C ALA A 14 3.89 35.76 6.57
N ILE A 15 5.16 36.08 6.77
CA ILE A 15 6.25 35.63 5.91
C ILE A 15 6.79 34.29 6.47
N PRO A 16 7.02 33.27 5.63
CA PRO A 16 7.58 31.99 6.07
C PRO A 16 8.99 32.14 6.63
N ILE A 17 9.26 31.39 7.69
CA ILE A 17 10.55 31.35 8.38
C ILE A 17 11.02 29.89 8.45
N SER A 18 12.26 29.65 8.06
CA SER A 18 12.89 28.34 8.15
C SER A 18 12.91 27.82 9.58
N LYS A 19 12.41 26.59 9.77
CA LYS A 19 12.52 25.89 11.05
C LYS A 19 13.93 25.35 11.34
N VAL A 20 14.86 25.45 10.38
CA VAL A 20 16.25 25.01 10.52
C VAL A 20 17.17 26.19 10.84
N THR A 21 17.06 27.29 10.07
CA THR A 21 17.96 28.44 10.20
C THR A 21 17.36 29.59 11.01
N GLY A 22 16.03 29.69 11.12
CA GLY A 22 15.35 30.83 11.73
C GLY A 22 15.25 32.06 10.82
N GLU A 23 15.79 31.98 9.60
CA GLU A 23 15.77 33.05 8.60
C GLU A 23 14.50 33.01 7.73
N TYR A 24 14.18 34.13 7.09
CA TYR A 24 13.14 34.16 6.05
C TYR A 24 13.53 33.27 4.86
N ILE A 25 12.53 32.65 4.25
CA ILE A 25 12.73 31.75 3.11
C ILE A 25 11.65 31.97 2.05
N ASP A 26 11.97 31.66 0.81
CA ASP A 26 10.96 31.38 -0.20
C ASP A 26 10.67 29.87 -0.20
N VAL A 27 9.39 29.50 -0.24
CA VAL A 27 8.98 28.09 -0.16
C VAL A 27 9.02 27.47 -1.55
N GLU A 28 10.00 26.59 -1.78
CA GLU A 28 10.23 25.94 -3.08
C GLU A 28 9.83 24.46 -3.09
N SER A 29 9.53 23.87 -1.93
CA SER A 29 9.13 22.47 -1.82
C SER A 29 8.37 22.17 -0.53
N GLY A 30 7.69 21.02 -0.50
CA GLY A 30 6.95 20.52 0.65
C GLY A 30 6.79 19.00 0.61
N PRO A 31 6.32 18.38 1.71
CA PRO A 31 6.20 16.92 1.81
C PRO A 31 5.12 16.31 0.90
N ASN A 32 4.23 17.13 0.35
CA ASN A 32 3.15 16.76 -0.57
C ASN A 32 3.06 17.79 -1.71
N TRP A 33 4.22 18.14 -2.29
CA TRP A 33 4.33 19.22 -3.29
C TRP A 33 3.55 18.91 -4.57
N ASP A 34 3.57 17.64 -4.99
CA ASP A 34 2.97 17.12 -6.24
C ASP A 34 1.55 16.56 -6.02
N ASP A 35 0.85 17.07 -5.02
CA ASP A 35 -0.55 16.73 -4.77
C ASP A 35 -1.40 17.02 -6.02
N ASP A 36 -2.34 16.13 -6.34
CA ASP A 36 -3.30 16.28 -7.44
C ASP A 36 -2.67 16.72 -8.78
N LEU A 37 -1.49 16.18 -9.10
CA LEU A 37 -0.74 16.46 -10.32
C LEU A 37 -0.38 17.96 -10.50
N SER A 38 -0.09 18.66 -9.40
CA SER A 38 0.25 20.10 -9.36
C SER A 38 1.52 20.50 -10.15
N GLY A 39 2.15 19.59 -10.89
CA GLY A 39 2.98 19.92 -12.05
C GLY A 39 4.44 20.26 -11.75
N SER A 40 5.03 19.71 -10.67
CA SER A 40 6.50 19.79 -10.57
C SER A 40 7.16 18.93 -11.66
N PRO A 41 8.22 19.43 -12.33
CA PRO A 41 8.99 18.63 -13.29
C PRO A 41 9.92 17.63 -12.59
N VAL A 42 9.82 17.48 -11.27
CA VAL A 42 10.83 16.79 -10.47
C VAL A 42 10.38 15.38 -10.11
N TYR A 43 9.18 15.18 -9.56
CA TYR A 43 8.84 13.85 -9.02
C TYR A 43 8.03 12.99 -9.98
N ALA A 44 6.98 13.52 -10.62
CA ALA A 44 6.15 12.75 -11.54
C ALA A 44 6.92 12.25 -12.78
N GLU A 45 7.74 13.11 -13.40
CA GLU A 45 8.57 12.76 -14.56
C GLU A 45 9.67 11.74 -14.24
N ASN A 46 10.12 11.71 -12.98
CA ASN A 46 11.19 10.83 -12.50
C ASN A 46 10.66 9.68 -11.62
N ASP A 47 9.36 9.38 -11.68
CA ASP A 47 8.78 8.28 -10.89
C ASP A 47 9.45 6.95 -11.29
N PRO A 48 10.05 6.20 -10.35
CA PRO A 48 10.74 4.95 -10.64
C PRO A 48 9.82 3.90 -11.29
N ASN A 49 8.51 3.99 -11.09
CA ASN A 49 7.53 3.08 -11.69
C ASN A 49 7.34 3.30 -13.19
N LEU A 50 7.88 4.39 -13.77
CA LEU A 50 7.94 4.62 -15.22
C LEU A 50 9.01 3.77 -15.93
N ALA A 51 9.84 3.05 -15.18
CA ALA A 51 10.86 2.17 -15.74
C ALA A 51 10.23 1.07 -16.61
N GLY A 52 10.71 0.90 -17.84
CA GLY A 52 10.22 -0.13 -18.76
C GLY A 52 8.87 0.15 -19.43
N LEU A 53 8.22 1.30 -19.15
CA LEU A 53 7.06 1.74 -19.93
C LEU A 53 7.52 2.22 -21.33
N SER A 54 6.70 1.95 -22.35
CA SER A 54 6.90 2.49 -23.70
C SER A 54 6.72 4.01 -23.73
N GLU A 55 7.25 4.67 -24.76
CA GLU A 55 7.04 6.11 -24.97
C GLU A 55 5.54 6.45 -25.08
N GLU A 56 4.77 5.60 -25.76
CA GLU A 56 3.31 5.73 -25.84
C GLU A 56 2.67 5.67 -24.44
N GLN A 57 2.99 4.67 -23.63
CA GLN A 57 2.44 4.54 -22.27
C GLN A 57 2.81 5.72 -21.37
N ARG A 58 4.01 6.29 -21.54
CA ARG A 58 4.42 7.51 -20.83
C ARG A 58 3.61 8.71 -21.30
N ASN A 59 3.47 8.88 -22.61
CA ASN A 59 2.67 9.96 -23.20
C ASN A 59 1.21 9.89 -22.75
N GLN A 60 0.64 8.68 -22.61
CA GLN A 60 -0.72 8.48 -22.08
C GLN A 60 -0.88 9.02 -20.65
N LEU A 61 0.11 8.82 -19.78
CA LEU A 61 0.07 9.30 -18.38
C LEU A 61 0.12 10.83 -18.27
N PHE A 62 0.72 11.51 -19.24
CA PHE A 62 0.88 12.98 -19.25
C PHE A 62 -0.05 13.71 -20.23
N ALA A 63 -0.80 12.98 -21.05
CA ALA A 63 -1.76 13.56 -21.99
C ALA A 63 -2.98 14.11 -21.24
N VAL A 64 -3.32 15.38 -21.47
CA VAL A 64 -4.40 16.10 -20.77
C VAL A 64 -5.74 15.34 -20.81
N GLU A 65 -6.07 14.74 -21.95
CA GLU A 65 -7.32 13.99 -22.17
C GLU A 65 -7.34 12.62 -21.47
N GLN A 66 -6.17 12.09 -21.11
CA GLN A 66 -5.98 10.78 -20.51
C GLN A 66 -5.41 10.83 -19.09
N LEU A 67 -5.29 12.04 -18.52
CA LEU A 67 -4.81 12.26 -17.15
C LEU A 67 -5.52 11.32 -16.18
N VAL A 68 -4.69 10.68 -15.37
CA VAL A 68 -5.11 9.83 -14.27
C VAL A 68 -4.09 9.93 -13.15
N PHE A 69 -4.58 9.85 -11.93
CA PHE A 69 -3.74 9.73 -10.75
C PHE A 69 -4.46 8.87 -9.73
N PHE A 70 -3.70 8.38 -8.76
CA PHE A 70 -4.23 7.67 -7.61
C PHE A 70 -3.34 7.97 -6.40
N TYR A 71 -3.91 7.78 -5.22
CA TYR A 71 -3.19 8.03 -3.98
C TYR A 71 -2.47 6.78 -3.50
N PHE A 72 -1.23 6.94 -3.03
CA PHE A 72 -0.44 5.86 -2.47
C PHE A 72 0.03 6.17 -1.03
N PRO A 73 -0.88 6.09 -0.03
CA PRO A 73 -0.54 6.44 1.35
C PRO A 73 0.37 5.37 1.99
N ARG A 74 1.58 5.78 2.42
CA ARG A 74 2.60 4.86 2.97
C ARG A 74 3.02 5.18 4.39
N ILE A 75 3.27 4.14 5.17
CA ILE A 75 3.98 4.19 6.47
C ILE A 75 5.17 3.22 6.45
N CYS A 76 5.83 2.96 7.59
CA CYS A 76 6.82 1.90 7.65
C CYS A 76 6.14 0.55 7.43
N ASN A 77 6.75 -0.32 6.61
CA ASN A 77 6.20 -1.64 6.31
C ASN A 77 6.42 -2.70 7.40
N HIS A 78 7.14 -2.37 8.48
CA HIS A 78 7.48 -3.30 9.57
C HIS A 78 7.92 -4.70 9.05
N CYS A 79 8.82 -4.69 8.06
CA CYS A 79 9.12 -5.83 7.19
C CYS A 79 9.61 -7.07 7.97
N LEU A 80 9.54 -8.25 7.34
CA LEU A 80 10.09 -9.50 7.89
C LEU A 80 11.61 -9.55 7.78
N ASN A 81 12.17 -9.02 6.70
CA ASN A 81 13.62 -8.84 6.48
C ASN A 81 14.01 -7.34 6.44
N PRO A 82 13.93 -6.62 7.57
CA PRO A 82 14.09 -5.16 7.57
C PRO A 82 15.55 -4.72 7.33
N ALA A 83 15.81 -4.15 6.15
CA ALA A 83 17.12 -3.58 5.79
C ALA A 83 17.64 -2.53 6.81
N CYS A 84 16.74 -1.80 7.48
CA CYS A 84 17.12 -0.83 8.51
C CYS A 84 17.65 -1.47 9.80
N VAL A 85 17.21 -2.70 10.13
CA VAL A 85 17.78 -3.49 11.23
C VAL A 85 19.17 -3.98 10.83
N ALA A 86 19.27 -4.61 9.65
CA ALA A 86 20.52 -5.15 9.13
C ALA A 86 21.64 -4.10 9.02
N SER A 87 21.30 -2.86 8.67
CA SER A 87 22.30 -1.80 8.46
C SER A 87 22.75 -1.06 9.70
N CYS A 88 22.11 -1.25 10.86
CA CYS A 88 22.38 -0.45 12.05
C CYS A 88 23.65 -0.93 12.79
N PRO A 89 24.76 -0.16 12.78
CA PRO A 89 26.02 -0.65 13.38
C PRO A 89 25.94 -0.83 14.89
N SER A 90 25.08 -0.07 15.57
CA SER A 90 24.90 -0.16 17.03
C SER A 90 23.88 -1.23 17.46
N GLY A 91 23.24 -1.93 16.52
CA GLY A 91 22.16 -2.87 16.81
C GLY A 91 20.99 -2.23 17.57
N ALA A 92 20.73 -0.93 17.34
CA ALA A 92 19.65 -0.20 18.04
C ALA A 92 18.26 -0.45 17.43
N LEU A 93 18.22 -0.95 16.19
CA LEU A 93 16.97 -1.37 15.55
C LEU A 93 16.74 -2.85 15.82
N TYR A 94 15.47 -3.20 16.06
CA TYR A 94 15.05 -4.58 16.31
C TYR A 94 13.60 -4.77 15.88
N LYS A 95 13.23 -6.02 15.59
CA LYS A 95 11.84 -6.44 15.37
C LYS A 95 11.36 -7.10 16.66
N ARG A 96 10.25 -6.64 17.20
CA ARG A 96 9.62 -7.25 18.38
C ARG A 96 9.11 -8.65 18.04
N GLY A 97 9.29 -9.60 18.97
CA GLY A 97 8.97 -11.01 18.74
C GLY A 97 7.46 -11.29 18.85
N GLU A 98 6.78 -10.54 19.70
CA GLU A 98 5.37 -10.73 20.05
C GLU A 98 4.38 -10.18 19.02
N ASP A 99 4.76 -9.15 18.25
CA ASP A 99 3.87 -8.46 17.30
C ASP A 99 4.54 -8.07 15.96
N GLY A 100 5.85 -8.33 15.81
CA GLY A 100 6.58 -8.01 14.60
C GLY A 100 6.84 -6.52 14.37
N ILE A 101 6.55 -5.63 15.32
CA ILE A 101 6.77 -4.19 15.17
C ILE A 101 8.28 -3.89 15.21
N VAL A 102 8.83 -3.42 14.09
CA VAL A 102 10.20 -2.88 14.03
C VAL A 102 10.32 -1.52 14.73
N LEU A 103 11.22 -1.39 15.70
CA LEU A 103 11.45 -0.17 16.48
C LEU A 103 12.92 0.27 16.46
N ILE A 104 13.17 1.49 16.93
CA ILE A 104 14.51 2.04 17.21
C ILE A 104 14.60 2.32 18.70
N ASP A 105 15.51 1.64 19.39
CA ASP A 105 15.83 1.96 20.78
C ASP A 105 16.54 3.32 20.85
N GLN A 106 15.85 4.32 21.40
CA GLN A 106 16.37 5.68 21.52
C GLN A 106 17.56 5.79 22.49
N LYS A 107 17.67 4.89 23.48
CA LYS A 107 18.81 4.85 24.42
C LYS A 107 20.04 4.23 23.76
N ARG A 108 19.87 3.24 22.89
CA ARG A 108 20.96 2.57 22.16
C ARG A 108 21.35 3.26 20.86
N CYS A 109 20.46 4.06 20.26
CA CYS A 109 20.76 4.77 19.02
C CYS A 109 22.00 5.68 19.18
N ARG A 110 22.95 5.54 18.24
CA ARG A 110 24.20 6.30 18.18
C ARG A 110 24.31 7.20 16.94
N ALA A 111 23.17 7.51 16.30
CA ALA A 111 23.14 8.49 15.21
C ALA A 111 23.98 8.14 13.97
N TRP A 112 24.29 6.86 13.71
CA TRP A 112 25.05 6.47 12.52
C TRP A 112 24.32 6.79 11.21
N ARG A 113 22.99 6.99 11.25
CA ARG A 113 22.12 7.31 10.11
C ARG A 113 22.12 6.26 8.97
N SER A 114 22.84 5.15 9.09
CA SER A 114 22.83 4.04 8.12
C SER A 114 21.42 3.50 7.85
N CYS A 115 20.56 3.47 8.87
CA CYS A 115 19.17 3.04 8.75
C CYS A 115 18.31 3.95 7.88
N VAL A 116 18.63 5.26 7.79
CA VAL A 116 17.94 6.22 6.93
C VAL A 116 18.22 5.91 5.46
N ALA A 117 19.49 5.71 5.12
CA ALA A 117 19.89 5.35 3.75
C ALA A 117 19.38 3.95 3.36
N ALA A 118 19.58 2.96 4.23
CA ALA A 118 19.29 1.56 3.96
C ALA A 118 17.80 1.23 3.83
N CYS A 119 16.91 1.98 4.48
CA CYS A 119 15.47 1.76 4.30
C CYS A 119 15.08 2.15 2.86
N PRO A 120 14.69 1.19 2.00
CA PRO A 120 14.44 1.50 0.60
C PRO A 120 13.17 2.36 0.47
N TYR A 121 12.21 2.22 1.39
CA TYR A 121 11.00 3.04 1.47
C TYR A 121 11.19 4.44 2.08
N LYS A 122 12.39 4.74 2.61
CA LYS A 122 12.73 6.00 3.31
C LYS A 122 11.77 6.34 4.46
N LYS A 123 11.44 5.32 5.27
CA LYS A 123 10.53 5.43 6.44
C LYS A 123 11.24 5.50 7.80
N THR A 124 12.53 5.80 7.77
CA THR A 124 13.31 6.19 8.94
C THR A 124 13.78 7.62 8.72
N TYR A 125 13.49 8.49 9.68
CA TYR A 125 13.76 9.92 9.61
C TYR A 125 14.81 10.27 10.67
N PHE A 126 15.74 11.16 10.34
CA PHE A 126 16.71 11.65 11.32
C PHE A 126 16.13 12.85 12.06
N ASN A 127 16.02 12.75 13.38
CA ASN A 127 15.73 13.90 14.22
C ASN A 127 17.03 14.69 14.42
N TRP A 128 17.11 15.81 13.72
CA TRP A 128 18.26 16.72 13.74
C TRP A 128 18.43 17.47 15.07
N HIS A 129 17.40 17.51 15.91
CA HIS A 129 17.47 18.10 17.24
C HIS A 129 18.00 17.11 18.28
N SER A 130 17.42 15.92 18.37
CA SER A 130 17.84 14.90 19.35
C SER A 130 19.12 14.17 18.95
N GLY A 131 19.50 14.27 17.68
CA GLY A 131 20.63 13.53 17.12
C GLY A 131 20.34 12.04 16.97
N LYS A 132 19.08 11.60 16.89
CA LYS A 132 18.70 10.19 16.78
C LYS A 132 17.75 9.96 15.62
N SER A 133 17.70 8.74 15.11
CA SER A 133 16.72 8.37 14.10
C SER A 133 15.42 7.91 14.76
N GLU A 134 14.31 8.26 14.12
CA GLU A 134 12.94 7.93 14.52
C GLU A 134 12.19 7.35 13.32
N LYS A 135 11.13 6.59 13.57
CA LYS A 135 10.31 5.98 12.54
C LYS A 135 8.89 5.76 13.07
N CYS A 136 7.98 5.39 12.16
CA CYS A 136 6.67 4.89 12.53
C CYS A 136 6.83 3.72 13.53
N ILE A 137 6.11 3.81 14.66
CA ILE A 137 6.14 2.82 15.74
C ILE A 137 4.92 1.88 15.70
N LEU A 138 4.18 1.88 14.58
CA LEU A 138 2.87 1.25 14.39
C LEU A 138 1.86 1.52 15.52
N CYS A 139 2.03 2.65 16.22
CA CYS A 139 1.31 2.95 17.45
C CYS A 139 1.32 1.77 18.45
N PHE A 140 2.47 1.13 18.68
CA PHE A 140 2.55 -0.03 19.58
C PHE A 140 1.84 0.15 20.94
N PRO A 141 1.82 1.33 21.60
CA PRO A 141 1.08 1.48 22.85
C PRO A 141 -0.43 1.26 22.70
N ARG A 142 -0.98 1.55 21.51
CA ARG A 142 -2.38 1.26 21.17
C ARG A 142 -2.56 -0.22 20.85
N VAL A 143 -1.67 -0.78 20.03
CA VAL A 143 -1.72 -2.20 19.62
C VAL A 143 -1.62 -3.13 20.83
N GLU A 144 -0.77 -2.83 21.81
CA GLU A 144 -0.63 -3.57 23.08
C GLU A 144 -1.94 -3.63 23.89
N THR A 145 -2.85 -2.68 23.67
CA THR A 145 -4.18 -2.63 24.31
C THR A 145 -5.32 -3.07 23.37
N GLY A 146 -5.00 -3.69 22.23
CA GLY A 146 -5.98 -4.16 21.25
C GLY A 146 -6.62 -3.04 20.41
N GLN A 147 -6.08 -1.82 20.45
CA GLN A 147 -6.58 -0.70 19.67
C GLN A 147 -5.87 -0.60 18.31
N ALA A 148 -6.62 -0.21 17.28
CA ALA A 148 -6.04 0.07 15.97
C ALA A 148 -5.05 1.26 16.03
N PRO A 149 -3.97 1.24 15.22
CA PRO A 149 -3.09 2.39 15.06
C PRO A 149 -3.85 3.64 14.63
N ALA A 150 -3.38 4.83 15.03
CA ALA A 150 -4.10 6.08 14.84
C ALA A 150 -4.49 6.32 13.37
N CYS A 151 -3.56 6.11 12.42
CA CYS A 151 -3.84 6.30 10.99
C CYS A 151 -4.82 5.27 10.40
N PHE A 152 -4.98 4.10 11.03
CA PHE A 152 -5.97 3.09 10.64
C PHE A 152 -7.34 3.49 11.19
N HIS A 153 -7.39 3.87 12.47
CA HIS A 153 -8.61 4.29 13.14
C HIS A 153 -9.22 5.56 12.54
N SER A 154 -8.39 6.54 12.17
CA SER A 154 -8.83 7.82 11.61
C SER A 154 -8.96 7.82 10.09
N CYS A 155 -8.93 6.65 9.45
CA CYS A 155 -8.97 6.57 7.98
C CYS A 155 -10.38 6.87 7.46
N VAL A 156 -10.59 8.12 7.02
CA VAL A 156 -11.88 8.59 6.48
C VAL A 156 -12.37 7.73 5.33
N GLY A 157 -11.48 7.34 4.42
CA GLY A 157 -11.81 6.49 3.27
C GLY A 157 -12.09 5.02 3.64
N ARG A 158 -11.89 4.62 4.91
CA ARG A 158 -12.10 3.24 5.39
C ARG A 158 -11.33 2.18 4.58
N ILE A 159 -10.17 2.54 4.04
CA ILE A 159 -9.35 1.68 3.18
C ILE A 159 -8.30 0.87 3.93
N ARG A 160 -8.20 1.01 5.25
CA ARG A 160 -7.14 0.40 6.07
C ARG A 160 -7.68 -0.73 6.92
N TYR A 161 -7.14 -1.93 6.70
CA TYR A 161 -7.48 -3.13 7.47
C TYR A 161 -6.26 -3.58 8.28
N LEU A 162 -6.48 -3.96 9.53
CA LEU A 162 -5.46 -4.52 10.42
C LEU A 162 -5.85 -5.96 10.76
N GLY A 163 -4.88 -6.86 10.74
CA GLY A 163 -5.10 -8.27 11.05
C GLY A 163 -3.78 -8.96 11.34
N VAL A 164 -3.83 -9.99 12.17
CA VAL A 164 -2.67 -10.82 12.50
C VAL A 164 -2.35 -11.73 11.31
N LEU A 165 -1.06 -11.89 11.02
CA LEU A 165 -0.55 -12.93 10.13
C LEU A 165 0.46 -13.76 10.92
N LEU A 166 0.25 -15.07 10.97
CA LEU A 166 1.27 -16.01 11.45
C LEU A 166 2.23 -16.25 10.29
N TYR A 167 3.55 -16.24 10.54
CA TYR A 167 4.54 -16.44 9.50
C TYR A 167 5.65 -17.39 9.96
N ASP A 168 6.22 -18.11 9.00
CA ASP A 168 7.41 -18.94 9.21
C ASP A 168 8.67 -18.08 9.09
N ALA A 169 9.32 -17.84 10.23
CA ALA A 169 10.52 -17.02 10.28
C ALA A 169 11.75 -17.72 9.69
N ASP A 170 11.80 -19.06 9.70
CA ASP A 170 12.97 -19.83 9.24
C ASP A 170 13.11 -19.78 7.72
N ARG A 171 12.00 -19.55 7.00
CA ARG A 171 11.96 -19.46 5.53
C ARG A 171 12.20 -18.04 4.98
N ILE A 172 12.39 -17.04 5.84
CA ILE A 172 12.57 -15.62 5.42
C ILE A 172 13.74 -15.45 4.45
N GLU A 173 14.88 -16.08 4.76
CA GLU A 173 16.10 -15.95 3.94
C GLU A 173 15.91 -16.57 2.56
N ASP A 174 15.34 -17.77 2.50
CA ASP A 174 15.11 -18.50 1.25
C ASP A 174 14.16 -17.72 0.33
N VAL A 175 13.06 -17.22 0.89
CA VAL A 175 12.09 -16.42 0.14
C VAL A 175 12.68 -15.09 -0.33
N ALA A 176 13.49 -14.42 0.49
CA ALA A 176 14.13 -13.16 0.11
C ALA A 176 15.16 -13.32 -1.02
N LYS A 177 15.62 -14.55 -1.31
CA LYS A 177 16.57 -14.88 -2.39
C LYS A 177 15.90 -15.31 -3.69
N LEU A 178 14.58 -15.50 -3.72
CA LEU A 178 13.88 -15.92 -4.93
C LEU A 178 14.06 -14.91 -6.09
N PRO A 179 13.92 -15.37 -7.34
CA PRO A 179 13.77 -14.51 -8.51
C PRO A 179 12.61 -13.51 -8.34
N ASP A 180 12.72 -12.34 -8.96
CA ASP A 180 11.77 -11.23 -8.76
C ASP A 180 10.32 -11.60 -9.13
N ASP A 181 10.14 -12.43 -10.16
CA ASP A 181 8.85 -12.92 -10.65
C ASP A 181 8.18 -13.92 -9.69
N GLU A 182 8.94 -14.56 -8.81
CA GLU A 182 8.46 -15.51 -7.79
C GLU A 182 8.26 -14.87 -6.41
N LEU A 183 8.77 -13.65 -6.17
CA LEU A 183 8.79 -13.03 -4.84
C LEU A 183 7.40 -12.80 -4.24
N VAL A 184 6.39 -12.46 -5.04
CA VAL A 184 5.02 -12.21 -4.53
C VAL A 184 4.43 -13.48 -3.93
N GLU A 185 4.48 -14.59 -4.67
CA GLU A 185 3.99 -15.89 -4.20
C GLU A 185 4.87 -16.45 -3.09
N GLY A 186 6.19 -16.32 -3.22
CA GLY A 186 7.13 -16.70 -2.17
C GLY A 186 6.82 -16.00 -0.84
N HIS A 187 6.59 -14.68 -0.88
CA HIS A 187 6.21 -13.90 0.30
C HIS A 187 4.86 -14.33 0.87
N ARG A 188 3.85 -14.57 0.02
CA ARG A 188 2.55 -15.11 0.46
C ARG A 188 2.71 -16.48 1.14
N SER A 189 3.61 -17.34 0.63
CA SER A 189 3.88 -18.67 1.17
C SER A 189 4.53 -18.67 2.55
N LEU A 190 5.06 -17.53 3.03
CA LEU A 190 5.52 -17.39 4.40
C LEU A 190 4.37 -17.29 5.39
N VAL A 191 3.21 -16.83 4.95
CA VAL A 191 2.01 -16.69 5.78
C VAL A 191 1.41 -18.08 6.01
N LEU A 192 1.25 -18.44 7.27
CA LEU A 192 0.75 -19.76 7.70
C LEU A 192 -0.77 -19.72 7.91
N ASP A 193 -1.45 -20.81 7.56
CA ASP A 193 -2.88 -20.95 7.77
C ASP A 193 -3.21 -21.01 9.27
N PRO A 194 -3.92 -20.01 9.83
CA PRO A 194 -4.24 -19.98 11.25
C PRO A 194 -5.32 -21.00 11.66
N HIS A 195 -5.91 -21.73 10.71
CA HIS A 195 -6.88 -22.81 10.97
C HIS A 195 -6.24 -24.21 10.92
N ASP A 196 -5.02 -24.36 10.40
CA ASP A 196 -4.33 -25.66 10.38
C ASP A 196 -3.94 -26.05 11.82
N PRO A 197 -4.42 -27.22 12.33
CA PRO A 197 -4.07 -27.69 13.67
C PRO A 197 -2.56 -27.78 13.94
N ARG A 198 -1.76 -28.06 12.92
CA ARG A 198 -0.28 -28.13 13.03
C ARG A 198 0.33 -26.75 13.24
N VAL A 199 -0.18 -25.74 12.53
CA VAL A 199 0.23 -24.33 12.70
C VAL A 199 -0.17 -23.83 14.07
N ILE A 200 -1.38 -24.17 14.54
CA ILE A 200 -1.87 -23.80 15.87
C ILE A 200 -0.98 -24.39 16.98
N ASP A 201 -0.66 -25.69 16.90
CA ASP A 201 0.23 -26.35 17.85
C ASP A 201 1.65 -25.74 17.83
N ALA A 202 2.20 -25.51 16.64
CA ALA A 202 3.50 -24.86 16.48
C ALA A 202 3.50 -23.42 17.04
N ALA A 203 2.47 -22.62 16.77
CA ALA A 203 2.34 -21.26 17.28
C ALA A 203 2.31 -21.24 18.82
N LYS A 204 1.55 -22.14 19.46
CA LYS A 204 1.52 -22.26 20.92
C LYS A 204 2.88 -22.66 21.50
N LYS A 205 3.58 -23.61 20.87
CA LYS A 205 4.94 -24.02 21.26
C LYS A 205 5.96 -22.87 21.13
N SER A 206 5.77 -22.01 20.15
CA SER A 206 6.56 -20.78 19.96
C SER A 206 6.16 -19.62 20.87
N GLY A 207 5.24 -19.82 21.82
CA GLY A 207 4.84 -18.83 22.80
C GLY A 207 3.78 -17.83 22.33
N ILE A 208 3.11 -18.07 21.19
CA ILE A 208 2.02 -17.23 20.72
C ILE A 208 0.76 -17.50 21.56
N HIS A 209 0.20 -16.44 22.14
CA HIS A 209 -0.98 -16.53 23.01
C HIS A 209 -2.25 -16.91 22.20
N ASP A 210 -3.16 -17.67 22.82
CA ASP A 210 -4.39 -18.16 22.18
C ASP A 210 -5.27 -17.04 21.60
N SER A 211 -5.29 -15.86 22.24
CA SER A 211 -6.02 -14.70 21.72
C SER A 211 -5.43 -14.16 20.41
N VAL A 212 -4.12 -14.29 20.19
CA VAL A 212 -3.45 -13.88 18.96
C VAL A 212 -3.76 -14.87 17.84
N ILE A 213 -3.75 -16.18 18.14
CA ILE A 213 -4.16 -17.23 17.19
C ILE A 213 -5.63 -17.02 16.79
N THR A 214 -6.51 -16.77 17.76
CA THR A 214 -7.93 -16.47 17.49
C THR A 214 -8.10 -15.21 16.64
N SER A 215 -7.25 -14.21 16.84
CA SER A 215 -7.23 -12.98 16.02
C SER A 215 -6.74 -13.25 14.60
N ALA A 216 -5.77 -14.15 14.42
CA ALA A 216 -5.27 -14.57 13.12
C ALA A 216 -6.36 -15.30 12.32
N GLN A 217 -7.13 -16.18 12.94
CA GLN A 217 -8.28 -16.88 12.33
C GLN A 217 -9.37 -15.92 11.82
N LYS A 218 -9.47 -14.73 12.43
CA LYS A 218 -10.44 -13.69 12.05
C LYS A 218 -9.82 -12.56 11.21
N SER A 219 -8.56 -12.70 10.83
CA SER A 219 -7.76 -11.64 10.23
C SER A 219 -8.32 -11.23 8.86
N PRO A 220 -8.76 -9.96 8.68
CA PRO A 220 -9.12 -9.48 7.36
C PRO A 220 -7.89 -9.46 6.43
N VAL A 221 -6.70 -9.22 6.97
CA VAL A 221 -5.45 -9.17 6.19
C VAL A 221 -5.11 -10.55 5.63
N TYR A 222 -5.33 -11.62 6.40
CA TYR A 222 -5.15 -12.99 5.90
C TYR A 222 -6.05 -13.25 4.68
N LYS A 223 -7.33 -12.84 4.75
CA LYS A 223 -8.26 -12.96 3.62
C LYS A 223 -7.77 -12.19 2.38
N TYR A 224 -7.37 -10.94 2.55
CA TYR A 224 -6.91 -10.08 1.45
C TYR A 224 -5.62 -10.60 0.78
N VAL A 225 -4.66 -11.08 1.59
CA VAL A 225 -3.32 -11.46 1.14
C VAL A 225 -3.27 -12.90 0.65
N VAL A 226 -3.90 -13.83 1.39
CA VAL A 226 -3.81 -15.28 1.14
C VAL A 226 -5.07 -15.78 0.43
N ASP A 227 -6.24 -15.71 1.07
CA ASP A 227 -7.46 -16.34 0.52
C ASP A 227 -7.89 -15.75 -0.82
N TRP A 228 -7.86 -14.43 -0.94
CA TRP A 228 -8.33 -13.73 -2.14
C TRP A 228 -7.19 -13.39 -3.10
N GLY A 229 -5.96 -13.32 -2.61
CA GLY A 229 -4.77 -12.97 -3.40
C GLY A 229 -4.79 -11.57 -4.02
N ILE A 230 -5.66 -10.66 -3.55
CA ILE A 230 -5.85 -9.33 -4.17
C ILE A 230 -5.03 -8.21 -3.53
N ALA A 231 -4.45 -8.43 -2.34
CA ALA A 231 -3.56 -7.47 -1.71
C ALA A 231 -2.10 -7.85 -1.93
N LEU A 232 -1.35 -6.93 -2.53
CA LEU A 232 -0.01 -7.15 -3.03
C LEU A 232 1.03 -6.32 -2.26
N PRO A 233 2.26 -6.83 -2.06
CA PRO A 233 3.31 -6.09 -1.38
C PRO A 233 3.89 -4.96 -2.26
N PRO A 234 4.20 -3.78 -1.69
CA PRO A 234 4.82 -2.69 -2.44
C PRO A 234 6.32 -2.93 -2.60
N HIS A 235 6.83 -2.83 -3.82
CA HIS A 235 8.24 -2.99 -4.17
C HIS A 235 8.89 -4.21 -3.48
N ILE A 236 8.36 -5.41 -3.77
CA ILE A 236 8.84 -6.66 -3.17
C ILE A 236 10.28 -6.99 -3.59
N GLU A 237 10.73 -6.49 -4.74
CA GLU A 237 12.10 -6.58 -5.26
C GLU A 237 13.15 -5.94 -4.34
N TYR A 238 12.73 -5.11 -3.37
CA TYR A 238 13.61 -4.63 -2.31
C TYR A 238 14.02 -5.71 -1.31
N ARG A 239 13.45 -6.92 -1.42
CA ARG A 239 13.79 -8.12 -0.63
C ARG A 239 13.66 -7.93 0.88
N THR A 240 12.91 -6.90 1.29
CA THR A 240 12.63 -6.65 2.71
C THR A 240 11.44 -7.43 3.23
N LEU A 241 10.60 -7.98 2.34
CA LEU A 241 9.35 -8.69 2.68
C LEU A 241 8.41 -7.79 3.53
N PRO A 242 7.81 -6.76 2.91
CA PRO A 242 7.03 -5.73 3.60
C PRO A 242 5.70 -6.29 4.14
N MET A 243 5.34 -5.98 5.39
CA MET A 243 4.10 -6.44 6.04
C MET A 243 2.93 -5.45 5.89
N LEU A 244 3.01 -4.58 4.88
CA LEU A 244 1.90 -3.75 4.43
C LEU A 244 1.61 -4.11 2.99
N PHE A 245 0.33 -4.31 2.68
CA PHE A 245 -0.15 -4.77 1.39
C PHE A 245 -1.17 -3.77 0.84
N TYR A 246 -1.29 -3.74 -0.48
CA TYR A 246 -2.13 -2.79 -1.21
C TYR A 246 -2.98 -3.55 -2.21
N VAL A 247 -4.28 -3.27 -2.22
CA VAL A 247 -5.16 -3.68 -3.31
C VAL A 247 -4.96 -2.68 -4.45
N PRO A 248 -4.60 -3.10 -5.67
CA PRO A 248 -4.36 -2.19 -6.78
C PRO A 248 -5.64 -1.42 -7.12
N PRO A 249 -5.55 -0.10 -7.40
CA PRO A 249 -6.71 0.70 -7.73
C PRO A 249 -7.24 0.31 -9.12
N MET A 250 -8.56 0.25 -9.28
CA MET A 250 -9.17 0.24 -10.60
C MET A 250 -9.11 1.66 -11.19
N SER A 251 -8.63 1.77 -12.42
CA SER A 251 -8.51 3.05 -13.15
C SER A 251 -9.66 3.20 -14.17
N PRO A 252 -10.12 4.44 -14.48
CA PRO A 252 -10.99 4.69 -15.64
C PRO A 252 -10.33 4.21 -16.93
N VAL A 253 -11.11 4.04 -18.00
CA VAL A 253 -10.56 3.62 -19.30
C VAL A 253 -10.19 4.77 -20.21
N ILE A 254 -9.34 4.42 -21.17
CA ILE A 254 -8.97 5.24 -22.31
C ILE A 254 -10.18 5.32 -23.25
N GLY A 255 -10.62 6.53 -23.58
CA GLY A 255 -11.54 6.74 -24.70
C GLY A 255 -10.72 6.97 -25.96
N GLU A 256 -10.92 6.17 -27.01
CA GLU A 256 -10.36 6.48 -28.32
C GLU A 256 -11.23 7.54 -29.02
N LYS A 257 -10.58 8.58 -29.53
CA LYS A 257 -11.20 9.58 -30.39
C LYS A 257 -10.81 9.28 -31.83
N THR A 258 -11.69 8.61 -32.57
CA THR A 258 -11.54 8.45 -34.03
C THR A 258 -12.53 9.40 -34.71
N ASN A 259 -12.04 10.32 -35.56
CA ASN A 259 -12.86 11.26 -36.35
C ASN A 259 -13.89 12.08 -35.54
N GLY A 260 -13.49 12.62 -34.38
CA GLY A 260 -14.35 13.51 -33.58
C GLY A 260 -15.47 12.81 -32.81
N THR A 261 -15.62 11.50 -32.95
CA THR A 261 -16.52 10.67 -32.14
C THR A 261 -15.69 10.03 -31.03
N VAL A 262 -16.12 10.20 -29.77
CA VAL A 262 -15.56 9.42 -28.65
C VAL A 262 -16.18 8.04 -28.77
N ASN A 263 -15.41 7.07 -29.23
CA ASN A 263 -15.84 5.68 -29.24
C ASN A 263 -15.48 5.09 -27.88
N HIS A 264 -16.48 4.64 -27.12
CA HIS A 264 -16.22 3.79 -25.96
C HIS A 264 -15.62 2.48 -26.48
N VAL A 265 -14.40 2.15 -26.04
CA VAL A 265 -13.64 0.98 -26.50
C VAL A 265 -14.34 -0.34 -26.14
N SER A 266 -15.33 -0.33 -25.24
CA SER A 266 -16.23 -1.47 -25.02
C SER A 266 -17.69 -1.03 -24.86
N GLU A 267 -18.61 -1.82 -25.41
CA GLU A 267 -20.06 -1.75 -25.13
C GLU A 267 -20.41 -2.26 -23.72
N ASP A 268 -19.48 -2.93 -23.05
CA ASP A 268 -19.64 -3.42 -21.68
C ASP A 268 -19.43 -2.33 -20.63
N LEU A 269 -20.32 -2.30 -19.63
CA LEU A 269 -20.33 -1.34 -18.52
C LEU A 269 -19.06 -1.34 -17.66
N PHE A 270 -18.37 -2.48 -17.59
CA PHE A 270 -17.05 -2.60 -16.98
C PHE A 270 -16.05 -2.99 -18.06
N HIS A 271 -15.30 -2.00 -18.50
CA HIS A 271 -14.34 -2.09 -19.59
C HIS A 271 -13.16 -3.05 -19.32
N ASP A 272 -12.37 -3.31 -20.36
CA ASP A 272 -11.22 -4.21 -20.28
C ASP A 272 -10.10 -3.61 -19.41
N ILE A 273 -9.49 -4.42 -18.53
CA ILE A 273 -8.50 -3.92 -17.56
C ILE A 273 -7.25 -3.42 -18.29
N GLU A 274 -6.94 -4.08 -19.40
CA GLU A 274 -5.89 -3.82 -20.36
C GLU A 274 -6.06 -2.44 -21.03
N SER A 275 -7.27 -1.88 -21.05
CA SER A 275 -7.59 -0.56 -21.61
C SER A 275 -7.66 0.57 -20.56
N SER A 276 -7.25 0.29 -19.31
CA SER A 276 -7.28 1.27 -18.24
C SER A 276 -6.23 2.37 -18.42
N ARG A 277 -6.52 3.60 -17.98
CA ARG A 277 -5.63 4.76 -18.13
C ARG A 277 -4.32 4.63 -17.37
N VAL A 278 -4.30 3.82 -16.31
CA VAL A 278 -3.05 3.53 -15.59
C VAL A 278 -2.45 2.30 -16.27
N PRO A 279 -1.26 2.39 -16.90
CA PRO A 279 -0.66 1.25 -17.55
C PRO A 279 -0.47 0.10 -16.56
N LEU A 280 -0.85 -1.12 -16.94
CA LEU A 280 -0.70 -2.31 -16.09
C LEU A 280 0.77 -2.49 -15.66
N LYS A 281 1.72 -2.19 -16.56
CA LYS A 281 3.15 -2.19 -16.27
C LYS A 281 3.54 -1.28 -15.11
N PHE A 282 2.92 -0.10 -14.99
CA PHE A 282 3.17 0.83 -13.89
C PHE A 282 2.82 0.19 -12.54
N LEU A 283 1.63 -0.41 -12.45
CA LEU A 283 1.20 -1.11 -11.24
C LEU A 283 2.01 -2.38 -11.00
N GLY A 284 2.42 -3.08 -12.05
CA GLY A 284 3.31 -4.24 -11.99
C GLY A 284 4.66 -3.89 -11.36
N ASN A 285 5.26 -2.77 -11.77
CA ASN A 285 6.49 -2.24 -11.18
C ASN A 285 6.29 -1.90 -9.69
N LEU A 286 5.15 -1.32 -9.32
CA LEU A 286 4.86 -0.89 -7.95
C LEU A 286 4.53 -2.05 -6.99
N LEU A 287 3.75 -3.04 -7.45
CA LEU A 287 3.10 -4.04 -6.60
C LEU A 287 3.43 -5.50 -6.96
N GLY A 288 4.19 -5.72 -8.03
CA GLY A 288 4.48 -7.06 -8.55
C GLY A 288 5.95 -7.30 -8.88
N ALA A 289 6.88 -6.42 -8.50
CA ALA A 289 8.29 -6.48 -8.95
C ALA A 289 8.41 -6.58 -10.49
N GLY A 290 7.54 -5.86 -11.20
CA GLY A 290 7.45 -5.90 -12.67
C GLY A 290 6.58 -7.03 -13.23
N ASN A 291 6.12 -7.98 -12.40
CA ASN A 291 5.19 -9.03 -12.78
C ASN A 291 3.73 -8.51 -12.83
N GLU A 292 3.26 -8.28 -14.06
CA GLU A 292 1.92 -7.77 -14.33
C GLU A 292 0.81 -8.79 -14.05
N SER A 293 1.10 -10.10 -14.08
CA SER A 293 0.07 -11.13 -13.92
C SER A 293 -0.56 -11.10 -12.52
N GLN A 294 0.24 -10.76 -11.51
CA GLN A 294 -0.21 -10.62 -10.12
C GLN A 294 -1.20 -9.46 -9.95
N VAL A 295 -0.90 -8.33 -10.58
CA VAL A 295 -1.79 -7.16 -10.59
C VAL A 295 -3.05 -7.44 -11.39
N LEU A 296 -2.91 -8.07 -12.56
CA LEU A 296 -4.03 -8.42 -13.42
C LEU A 296 -4.99 -9.39 -12.72
N TYR A 297 -4.46 -10.39 -11.99
CA TYR A 297 -5.26 -11.30 -11.15
C TYR A 297 -6.11 -10.52 -10.14
N ALA A 298 -5.49 -9.61 -9.38
CA ALA A 298 -6.18 -8.80 -8.38
C ALA A 298 -7.26 -7.88 -9.01
N LEU A 299 -6.97 -7.25 -10.15
CA LEU A 299 -7.92 -6.38 -10.86
C LEU A 299 -9.08 -7.18 -11.48
N ARG A 300 -8.81 -8.37 -12.06
CA ARG A 300 -9.85 -9.26 -12.62
C ARG A 300 -10.81 -9.74 -11.53
N LYS A 301 -10.29 -10.13 -10.37
CA LYS A 301 -11.12 -10.52 -9.22
C LYS A 301 -11.98 -9.35 -8.72
N GLN A 302 -11.41 -8.15 -8.58
CA GLN A 302 -12.19 -6.94 -8.24
C GLN A 302 -13.31 -6.66 -9.27
N LYS A 303 -13.01 -6.75 -10.57
CA LYS A 303 -14.01 -6.59 -11.64
C LYS A 303 -15.12 -7.64 -11.53
N ALA A 304 -14.77 -8.92 -11.35
CA ALA A 304 -15.73 -10.01 -11.26
C ALA A 304 -16.69 -9.86 -10.07
N VAL A 305 -16.19 -9.45 -8.89
CA VAL A 305 -17.04 -9.16 -7.73
C VAL A 305 -18.03 -8.02 -8.00
N ARG A 306 -17.61 -6.97 -8.73
CA ARG A 306 -18.50 -5.86 -9.10
C ARG A 306 -19.59 -6.30 -10.09
N TRP A 307 -19.27 -7.18 -11.04
CA TRP A 307 -20.26 -7.77 -11.95
C TRP A 307 -21.28 -8.61 -11.20
N TYR A 308 -20.82 -9.48 -10.28
CA TYR A 308 -21.70 -10.28 -9.44
C TYR A 308 -22.64 -9.41 -8.59
N ARG A 309 -22.11 -8.36 -7.96
CA ARG A 309 -22.95 -7.43 -7.19
C ARG A 309 -23.94 -6.68 -8.07
N ARG A 310 -23.58 -6.33 -9.30
CA ARG A 310 -24.51 -5.68 -10.22
C ARG A 310 -25.64 -6.61 -10.65
N ALA A 311 -25.34 -7.86 -10.98
CA ALA A 311 -26.35 -8.87 -11.30
C ALA A 311 -27.34 -9.07 -10.15
N LEU A 312 -26.88 -9.00 -8.88
CA LEU A 312 -27.74 -9.10 -7.70
C LEU A 312 -28.57 -7.84 -7.41
N THR A 313 -28.00 -6.65 -7.60
CA THR A 313 -28.60 -5.39 -7.10
C THR A 313 -29.32 -4.57 -8.15
N VAL A 314 -28.90 -4.63 -9.41
CA VAL A 314 -29.48 -3.87 -10.53
C VAL A 314 -30.26 -4.79 -11.48
N GLY A 315 -29.72 -5.99 -11.76
CA GLY A 315 -30.38 -7.00 -12.60
C GLY A 315 -30.26 -6.77 -14.11
N ASP A 316 -29.41 -5.84 -14.56
CA ASP A 316 -29.10 -5.58 -15.97
C ASP A 316 -27.90 -6.41 -16.48
N VAL A 317 -27.30 -7.20 -15.60
CA VAL A 317 -26.30 -8.21 -15.91
C VAL A 317 -26.91 -9.57 -15.59
N ASP A 318 -26.92 -10.48 -16.56
CA ASP A 318 -27.39 -11.83 -16.35
C ASP A 318 -26.51 -12.60 -15.34
N MET A 319 -27.15 -13.36 -14.45
CA MET A 319 -26.45 -14.09 -13.38
C MET A 319 -25.51 -15.16 -13.94
N ALA A 320 -25.83 -15.81 -15.07
CA ALA A 320 -24.94 -16.80 -15.67
C ALA A 320 -23.65 -16.14 -16.19
N THR A 321 -23.76 -14.92 -16.72
CA THR A 321 -22.59 -14.10 -17.10
C THR A 321 -21.75 -13.73 -15.87
N ALA A 322 -22.38 -13.22 -14.82
CA ALA A 322 -21.67 -12.85 -13.59
C ALA A 322 -20.96 -14.05 -12.93
N GLN A 323 -21.61 -15.21 -12.86
CA GLN A 323 -21.01 -16.44 -12.35
C GLN A 323 -19.86 -16.94 -13.23
N ARG A 324 -19.96 -16.78 -14.55
CA ARG A 324 -18.84 -17.08 -15.47
C ARG A 324 -17.63 -16.21 -15.15
N MET A 325 -17.83 -14.91 -14.99
CA MET A 325 -16.74 -13.98 -14.67
C MET A 325 -16.10 -14.25 -13.31
N LEU A 326 -16.89 -14.64 -12.30
CA LEU A 326 -16.38 -15.10 -11.02
C LEU A 326 -15.45 -16.32 -11.19
N ARG A 327 -15.89 -17.35 -11.92
CA ARG A 327 -15.07 -18.55 -12.20
C ARG A 327 -13.79 -18.22 -12.98
N GLU A 328 -13.87 -17.36 -13.99
CA GLU A 328 -12.70 -16.92 -14.78
C GLU A 328 -11.70 -16.13 -13.94
N ALA A 329 -12.16 -15.46 -12.89
CA ALA A 329 -11.33 -14.70 -11.95
C ALA A 329 -10.95 -15.50 -10.68
N ASP A 330 -11.10 -16.84 -10.71
CA ASP A 330 -10.77 -17.72 -9.59
C ASP A 330 -11.43 -17.26 -8.28
N CYS A 331 -12.72 -16.90 -8.37
CA CYS A 331 -13.52 -16.39 -7.26
C CYS A 331 -14.83 -17.18 -7.19
N ASP A 332 -15.15 -17.75 -6.04
CA ASP A 332 -16.47 -18.33 -5.83
C ASP A 332 -17.48 -17.30 -5.30
N VAL A 333 -18.74 -17.71 -5.17
CA VAL A 333 -19.83 -16.84 -4.71
C VAL A 333 -19.62 -16.41 -3.25
N GLU A 334 -19.17 -17.32 -2.39
CA GLU A 334 -18.95 -17.03 -0.97
C GLU A 334 -17.84 -15.99 -0.82
N GLN A 335 -16.71 -16.20 -1.50
CA GLN A 335 -15.61 -15.24 -1.59
C GLN A 335 -16.08 -13.88 -2.12
N ALA A 336 -16.89 -13.85 -3.18
CA ALA A 336 -17.41 -12.61 -3.75
C ALA A 336 -18.29 -11.84 -2.75
N GLU A 337 -19.13 -12.55 -1.98
CA GLU A 337 -19.93 -11.95 -0.92
C GLU A 337 -19.07 -11.43 0.23
N GLU A 338 -18.05 -12.18 0.65
CA GLU A 338 -17.15 -11.76 1.71
C GLU A 338 -16.29 -10.55 1.32
N ILE A 339 -15.79 -10.51 0.08
CA ILE A 339 -15.02 -9.38 -0.47
C ILE A 339 -15.88 -8.11 -0.44
N GLU A 340 -17.17 -8.19 -0.78
CA GLU A 340 -18.05 -7.02 -0.70
C GLU A 340 -18.33 -6.62 0.75
N GLN A 341 -18.69 -7.57 1.62
CA GLN A 341 -19.02 -7.28 3.02
C GLN A 341 -17.85 -6.58 3.75
N ARG A 342 -16.62 -6.92 3.35
CA ARG A 342 -15.39 -6.40 3.98
C ARG A 342 -14.77 -5.22 3.24
N GLY A 343 -14.82 -5.18 1.90
CA GLY A 343 -14.15 -4.17 1.07
C GLY A 343 -15.01 -2.97 0.68
N LEU A 344 -16.33 -3.09 0.78
CA LEU A 344 -17.28 -2.02 0.46
C LEU A 344 -18.17 -1.81 1.67
N ALA A 345 -17.59 -1.27 2.74
CA ALA A 345 -18.34 -0.92 3.93
C ALA A 345 -19.44 0.10 3.57
N ARG A 346 -20.65 -0.41 3.33
CA ARG A 346 -21.96 0.26 3.23
C ARG A 346 -21.85 1.78 3.23
N THR A 347 -21.82 2.38 2.04
CA THR A 347 -22.39 3.72 1.86
C THR A 347 -23.90 3.60 2.08
N GLY A 348 -24.35 3.72 3.31
CA GLY A 348 -25.78 3.76 3.63
C GLY A 348 -26.19 2.87 4.80
N ARG A 349 -26.27 3.52 5.96
CA ARG A 349 -27.25 3.40 7.06
C ARG A 349 -26.51 3.61 8.39
N ALA A 350 -26.45 4.89 8.77
CA ALA A 350 -26.53 5.29 10.17
C ALA A 350 -27.96 5.07 10.65
#